data_AF-A0A7K8TGA6-F1
#
_entry.id   AF-A0A7K8TGA6-F1
#
_cell.length_a   1.000
_cell.length_b   1.000
_cell.length_c   1.000
_cell.angle_alpha   90.00
_cell.angle_beta   90.00
_cell.angle_gamma   90.00
#
_symmetry.space_group_name_H-M   'P 1'
#
loop_
_entity.id
_entity.type
_entity.pdbx_description
1 polymer ?
#
loop_
_entity_poly.entity_id
_entity_poly.type
_entity_poly.pdbx_seq_one_letter_code
_entity_poly.pdbx_strand_id
1 'polypeptide(L)'
;QVMELLHCIPPLLLLLLACGLDHTLFTMLSIIQHHSFVQYSFRSSHHLSVHVSGKSLMARLLRSTIGALNTSSSTQMETSNFACLPRPRAMTRQQYVDSCVPLAVLVVFCLAQVYTYRLRRVIAAFYFPKREKSRVLYFYNKLMRQRQNFVHRQQKRIAQQARQHPGMGTSLVEWCCQRCPCLRRWMRRSCVVCGVLETPRDRLCPVPTCGARYCRVCW
;
A
#
# COMPACT_ATOMS: atom_id res chain seq x y z
N GLN A 1 -4.76 -0.25 22.52
CA GLN A 1 -3.55 -0.69 21.80
C GLN A 1 -3.74 -0.61 20.28
N VAL A 2 -4.73 -1.29 19.69
CA VAL A 2 -5.05 -1.13 18.24
C VAL A 2 -5.39 0.33 17.87
N MET A 3 -6.10 1.06 18.75
CA MET A 3 -6.47 2.48 18.53
C MET A 3 -5.30 3.47 18.50
N GLU A 4 -4.19 3.18 19.20
CA GLU A 4 -3.00 4.04 19.23
C GLU A 4 -2.15 3.84 17.97
N LEU A 5 -2.01 2.57 17.54
CA LEU A 5 -1.39 2.26 16.26
C LEU A 5 -2.17 2.88 15.09
N LEU A 6 -3.50 2.89 15.17
CA LEU A 6 -4.35 3.51 14.15
C LEU A 6 -4.10 5.02 14.04
N HIS A 7 -3.77 5.71 15.14
CA HIS A 7 -3.40 7.13 15.12
C HIS A 7 -2.03 7.41 14.50
N CYS A 8 -1.16 6.40 14.38
CA CYS A 8 0.15 6.54 13.73
C CYS A 8 0.10 6.36 12.20
N ILE A 9 -1.00 5.81 11.68
CA ILE A 9 -1.17 5.56 10.24
C ILE A 9 -1.30 6.87 9.42
N PRO A 10 -2.12 7.86 9.82
CA PRO A 10 -2.24 9.12 9.09
C PRO A 10 -0.91 9.88 8.88
N PRO A 11 -0.04 10.08 9.90
CA PRO A 11 1.22 10.80 9.70
C PRO A 11 2.22 10.02 8.84
N LEU A 12 2.22 8.69 8.94
CA LEU A 12 3.03 7.84 8.04
C LEU A 12 2.56 7.95 6.58
N LEU A 13 1.26 7.92 6.36
CA LEU A 13 0.67 8.08 5.01
C LEU A 13 1.00 9.46 4.44
N LEU A 14 0.85 10.53 5.24
CA LEU A 14 1.17 11.88 4.85
C LEU A 14 2.65 12.02 4.44
N LEU A 15 3.56 11.41 5.19
CA LEU A 15 4.99 11.41 4.86
C LEU A 15 5.27 10.70 3.54
N LEU A 16 4.70 9.51 3.34
CA LEU A 16 4.86 8.76 2.09
C LEU A 16 4.33 9.54 0.88
N LEU A 17 3.18 10.20 1.03
CA LEU A 17 2.59 11.05 0.00
C LEU A 17 3.47 12.28 -0.28
N ALA A 18 3.96 12.96 0.75
CA ALA A 18 4.83 14.14 0.59
C ALA A 18 6.16 13.78 -0.08
N CYS A 19 6.81 12.69 0.34
CA CYS A 19 8.05 12.20 -0.26
C CYS A 19 7.83 11.78 -1.73
N GLY A 20 6.72 11.11 -2.01
CA GLY A 20 6.35 10.73 -3.37
C GLY A 20 6.11 11.95 -4.26
N LEU A 21 5.38 12.95 -3.75
CA LEU A 21 5.11 14.19 -4.47
C LEU A 21 6.39 14.99 -4.76
N ASP A 22 7.30 15.12 -3.80
CA ASP A 22 8.58 15.81 -4.03
C ASP A 22 9.41 15.10 -5.11
N HIS A 23 9.45 13.76 -5.06
CA HIS A 23 10.15 12.98 -6.08
C HIS A 23 9.51 13.15 -7.47
N THR A 24 8.18 13.09 -7.59
CA THR A 24 7.51 13.26 -8.89
C THR A 24 7.69 14.67 -9.43
N LEU A 25 7.59 15.71 -8.59
CA LEU A 25 7.83 17.10 -8.97
C LEU A 25 9.28 17.28 -9.46
N PHE A 26 10.26 16.81 -8.70
CA PHE A 26 11.66 16.89 -9.10
C PHE A 26 11.91 16.23 -10.46
N THR A 27 11.35 15.03 -10.65
CA THR A 27 11.51 14.28 -11.90
C THR A 27 10.87 15.03 -13.07
N MET A 28 9.65 15.54 -12.90
CA MET A 28 8.96 16.31 -13.93
C MET A 28 9.71 17.59 -14.29
N LEU A 29 10.16 18.37 -13.29
CA LEU A 29 10.94 19.59 -13.51
C LEU A 29 12.27 19.30 -14.20
N SER A 30 12.93 18.18 -13.89
CA SER A 30 14.19 17.77 -14.55
C SER A 30 13.97 17.35 -16.01
N ILE A 31 12.89 16.63 -16.31
CA ILE A 31 12.51 16.22 -17.67
C ILE A 31 12.18 17.47 -18.49
N ILE A 32 11.39 18.39 -17.93
CA ILE A 32 11.06 19.67 -18.59
C ILE A 32 12.34 20.44 -18.88
N GLN A 33 13.26 20.54 -17.93
CA GLN A 33 14.54 21.23 -18.13
C GLN A 33 15.35 20.61 -19.28
N HIS A 34 15.38 19.28 -19.39
CA HIS A 34 16.16 18.59 -20.41
C HIS A 34 15.54 18.72 -21.81
N HIS A 35 14.21 18.68 -21.92
CA HIS A 35 13.51 18.73 -23.22
C HIS A 35 13.13 20.14 -23.69
N SER A 36 13.11 21.15 -22.80
CA SER A 36 12.79 22.54 -23.16
C SER A 36 14.01 23.41 -23.47
N PHE A 37 15.22 22.85 -23.37
CA PHE A 37 16.44 23.57 -23.76
C PHE A 37 16.49 23.74 -25.28
N VAL A 38 16.22 24.96 -25.74
CA VAL A 38 16.32 25.33 -27.16
C VAL A 38 17.29 26.50 -27.32
N GLN A 39 18.26 26.33 -28.21
CA GLN A 39 19.25 27.32 -28.59
C GLN A 39 19.09 27.59 -30.09
N TYR A 40 18.63 28.80 -30.44
CA TYR A 40 18.47 29.21 -31.83
C TYR A 40 19.64 30.10 -32.23
N SER A 41 20.46 29.62 -33.16
CA SER A 41 21.48 30.43 -33.84
C SER A 41 20.92 30.94 -35.16
N PHE A 42 20.38 32.16 -35.17
CA PHE A 42 19.97 32.80 -36.42
C PHE A 42 21.22 33.37 -37.12
N ARG A 43 21.58 32.76 -38.26
CA ARG A 43 22.58 33.29 -39.20
C ARG A 43 21.86 33.74 -40.46
N SER A 44 21.66 35.05 -40.63
CA SER A 44 21.16 35.61 -41.89
C SER A 44 22.32 36.26 -42.65
N SER A 45 22.58 35.77 -43.86
CA SER A 45 23.56 36.35 -44.79
C SER A 45 22.83 36.89 -46.02
N HIS A 46 22.52 38.19 -46.03
CA HIS A 46 21.95 38.85 -47.20
C HIS A 46 23.07 39.41 -48.09
N HIS A 47 23.34 38.75 -49.23
CA HIS A 47 24.29 39.25 -50.23
C HIS A 47 23.53 39.94 -51.36
N LEU A 48 23.37 41.26 -51.29
CA LEU A 48 22.61 42.04 -52.25
C LEU A 48 23.57 42.89 -53.09
N SER A 49 23.96 42.38 -54.27
CA SER A 49 24.84 43.07 -55.20
C SER A 49 24.03 43.75 -56.31
N VAL A 50 23.97 45.08 -56.30
CA VAL A 50 23.25 45.87 -57.31
C VAL A 50 24.24 46.53 -58.25
N HIS A 51 24.18 46.18 -59.55
CA HIS A 51 25.00 46.80 -60.59
C HIS A 51 24.19 47.85 -61.35
N VAL A 52 24.59 49.12 -61.26
CA VAL A 52 23.96 50.23 -61.99
C VAL A 52 24.76 50.50 -63.27
N SER A 53 24.13 50.40 -64.44
CA SER A 53 24.74 50.68 -65.75
C SER A 53 24.31 52.05 -66.30
N GLY A 54 25.26 52.87 -66.76
CA GLY A 54 25.00 54.19 -67.35
C GLY A 54 25.97 55.29 -66.88
N LYS A 55 26.18 56.31 -67.74
CA LYS A 55 27.07 57.48 -67.51
C LYS A 55 26.32 58.77 -67.10
N SER A 56 24.99 58.72 -66.93
CA SER A 56 24.19 59.88 -66.56
C SER A 56 24.45 60.35 -65.12
N LEU A 57 24.14 61.62 -64.83
CA LEU A 57 24.26 62.20 -63.48
C LEU A 57 23.46 61.41 -62.43
N MET A 58 22.25 60.95 -62.77
CA MET A 58 21.43 60.10 -61.91
C MET A 58 22.07 58.73 -61.64
N ALA A 59 22.70 58.12 -62.63
CA ALA A 59 23.43 56.85 -62.45
C ALA A 59 24.66 57.01 -61.53
N ARG A 60 25.32 58.18 -61.55
CA ARG A 60 26.41 58.50 -60.61
C ARG A 60 25.90 58.68 -59.17
N LEU A 61 24.78 59.38 -58.98
CA LEU A 61 24.17 59.55 -57.67
C LEU A 61 23.74 58.20 -57.07
N LEU A 62 23.03 57.38 -57.84
CA LEU A 62 22.59 56.04 -57.40
C LEU A 62 23.77 55.12 -57.08
N ARG A 63 24.86 55.17 -57.86
CA ARG A 63 26.06 54.37 -57.57
C ARG A 63 26.76 54.85 -56.29
N SER A 64 26.75 56.14 -56.01
CA SER A 64 27.33 56.72 -54.79
C SER A 64 26.49 56.42 -53.54
N THR A 65 25.16 56.41 -53.65
CA THR A 65 24.27 56.13 -52.51
C THR A 65 24.17 54.64 -52.21
N ILE A 66 24.12 53.79 -53.24
CA ILE A 66 24.02 52.33 -53.10
C ILE A 66 25.39 51.70 -52.80
N GLY A 67 26.49 52.31 -53.24
CA GLY A 67 27.85 51.87 -52.90
C GLY A 67 28.17 51.96 -51.41
N ALA A 68 27.57 52.92 -50.69
CA ALA A 68 27.68 53.03 -49.24
C ALA A 68 26.85 51.97 -48.47
N LEU A 69 25.89 51.34 -49.15
CA LEU A 69 25.02 50.28 -48.62
C LEU A 69 25.49 48.87 -49.05
N ASN A 70 26.57 48.77 -49.83
CA ASN A 70 27.19 47.53 -50.27
C ASN A 70 28.02 46.89 -49.15
N THR A 71 27.40 46.74 -47.98
CA THR A 71 27.99 46.11 -46.80
C THR A 71 27.25 44.80 -46.56
N SER A 72 27.93 43.69 -46.79
CA SER A 72 27.48 42.37 -46.37
C SER A 72 27.39 42.35 -44.84
N SER A 73 26.21 42.62 -44.28
CA SER A 73 26.01 42.56 -42.83
C SER A 73 25.70 41.11 -42.43
N SER A 74 26.70 40.41 -41.91
CA SER A 74 26.48 39.13 -41.23
C SER A 74 25.97 39.41 -39.82
N THR A 75 24.67 39.30 -39.59
CA THR A 75 24.10 39.36 -38.23
C THR A 75 24.00 37.94 -37.68
N GLN A 76 24.85 37.64 -36.69
CA GLN A 76 24.78 36.40 -35.90
C GLN A 76 24.05 36.75 -34.60
N MET A 77 22.80 36.32 -34.49
CA MET A 77 22.02 36.45 -33.25
C MET A 77 21.90 35.07 -32.61
N GLU A 78 22.56 34.90 -31.47
CA GLU A 78 22.43 33.71 -30.63
C GLU A 78 21.46 34.01 -29.50
N THR A 79 20.27 33.39 -29.54
CA THR A 79 19.27 33.50 -28.48
C THR A 79 19.12 32.15 -27.78
N SER A 80 19.24 32.15 -26.45
CA SER A 80 19.10 30.95 -25.61
C SER A 80 17.96 31.11 -24.61
N ASN A 81 17.18 30.06 -24.40
CA ASN A 81 16.07 30.06 -23.45
C ASN A 81 16.53 29.82 -21.98
N PHE A 82 17.85 29.74 -21.73
CA PHE A 82 18.42 29.30 -20.44
C PHE A 82 17.91 30.06 -19.22
N ALA A 83 17.66 31.37 -19.35
CA ALA A 83 17.13 32.19 -18.26
C ALA A 83 15.68 31.84 -17.86
N CYS A 84 14.92 31.22 -18.76
CA CYS A 84 13.51 30.87 -18.57
C CYS A 84 13.31 29.41 -18.13
N LEU A 85 14.37 28.59 -18.10
CA LEU A 85 14.25 27.19 -17.71
C LEU A 85 14.01 27.05 -16.21
N PRO A 86 13.03 26.21 -15.79
CA PRO A 86 12.81 25.95 -14.37
C PRO A 86 14.04 25.27 -13.77
N ARG A 87 14.52 25.78 -12.63
CA ARG A 87 15.60 25.17 -11.86
C ARG A 87 15.01 24.16 -10.87
N PRO A 88 15.17 22.84 -11.08
CA PRO A 88 14.69 21.86 -10.12
C PRO A 88 15.48 22.00 -8.81
N ARG A 89 14.84 22.52 -7.77
CA ARG A 89 15.38 22.52 -6.41
C ARG A 89 14.81 21.32 -5.68
N ALA A 90 15.60 20.26 -5.57
CA ALA A 90 15.30 19.18 -4.64
C ALA A 90 15.43 19.69 -3.20
N MET A 91 14.62 19.15 -2.29
CA MET A 91 14.86 19.31 -0.86
C MET A 91 16.27 18.79 -0.54
N THR A 92 17.03 19.54 0.26
CA THR A 92 18.36 19.11 0.67
C THR A 92 18.26 17.86 1.54
N ARG A 93 19.28 16.99 1.49
CA ARG A 93 19.31 15.76 2.30
C ARG A 93 19.12 16.03 3.80
N GLN A 94 19.57 17.19 4.28
CA GLN A 94 19.36 17.62 5.68
C GLN A 94 17.89 17.91 5.99
N GLN A 95 17.18 18.64 5.12
CA GLN A 95 15.76 18.94 5.31
C GLN A 95 14.89 17.67 5.34
N TYR A 96 15.26 16.65 4.56
CA TYR A 96 14.63 15.33 4.62
C TYR A 96 14.85 14.63 5.96
N VAL A 97 16.09 14.67 6.46
CA VAL A 97 16.44 14.06 7.75
C VAL A 97 15.71 14.77 8.88
N ASP A 98 15.72 16.10 8.91
CA ASP A 98 15.06 16.90 9.95
C ASP A 98 13.54 16.67 9.99
N SER A 99 12.91 16.43 8.84
CA SER A 99 11.47 16.13 8.77
C SER A 99 11.15 14.68 9.16
N CYS A 100 12.02 13.73 8.81
CA CYS A 100 11.76 12.29 8.99
C CYS A 100 12.11 11.79 10.40
N VAL A 101 13.18 12.32 11.02
CA VAL A 101 13.64 11.94 12.36
C VAL A 101 12.55 12.06 13.44
N PRO A 102 11.83 13.19 13.61
CA PRO A 102 10.81 13.31 14.65
C PRO A 102 9.65 12.32 14.46
N LEU A 103 9.29 12.01 13.21
CA LEU A 103 8.28 11.00 12.89
C LEU A 103 8.77 9.58 13.23
N ALA A 104 10.01 9.25 12.88
CA ALA A 104 10.61 7.97 13.25
C ALA A 104 10.67 7.80 14.78
N VAL A 105 11.05 8.85 15.49
CA VAL A 105 11.07 8.88 16.97
C VAL A 105 9.68 8.68 17.55
N LEU A 106 8.64 9.32 16.99
CA LEU A 106 7.25 9.11 17.39
C LEU A 106 6.84 7.64 17.28
N VAL A 107 7.14 7.00 16.14
CA VAL A 107 6.84 5.57 15.92
C VAL A 107 7.56 4.69 16.95
N VAL A 108 8.84 4.96 17.22
CA VAL A 108 9.60 4.23 18.24
C VAL A 108 8.97 4.40 19.62
N PHE A 109 8.54 5.60 20.01
CA PHE A 109 7.84 5.81 21.27
C PHE A 109 6.52 5.06 21.36
N CYS A 110 5.72 5.03 20.28
CA CYS A 110 4.48 4.26 20.24
C CYS A 110 4.72 2.75 20.42
N LEU A 111 5.80 2.21 19.85
CA LEU A 111 6.21 0.83 20.08
C LEU A 111 6.66 0.63 21.53
N ALA A 112 7.48 1.54 22.06
CA ALA A 112 7.94 1.49 23.45
C ALA A 112 6.77 1.51 24.44
N GLN A 113 5.70 2.26 24.17
CA GLN A 113 4.50 2.28 25.00
C GLN A 113 3.90 0.89 25.22
N VAL A 114 3.85 0.03 24.19
CA VAL A 114 3.36 -1.34 24.34
C VAL A 114 4.15 -2.09 25.41
N TYR A 115 5.47 -1.89 25.43
CA TYR A 115 6.36 -2.49 26.43
C TYR A 115 6.23 -1.82 27.79
N THR A 116 6.07 -0.50 27.88
CA THR A 116 5.88 0.18 29.18
C THR A 116 4.57 -0.24 29.85
N TYR A 117 3.48 -0.46 29.10
CA TYR A 117 2.24 -1.02 29.64
C TYR A 117 2.43 -2.43 30.21
N ARG A 118 3.22 -3.28 29.54
CA ARG A 118 3.58 -4.61 30.06
C ARG A 118 4.43 -4.48 31.33
N LEU A 119 5.42 -3.60 31.30
CA LEU A 119 6.31 -3.35 32.43
C LEU A 119 5.54 -2.84 33.65
N ARG A 120 4.59 -1.92 33.46
CA ARG A 120 3.72 -1.42 34.54
C ARG A 120 2.98 -2.54 35.25
N ARG A 121 2.52 -3.55 34.50
CA ARG A 121 1.88 -4.74 35.09
C ARG A 121 2.87 -5.57 35.89
N VAL A 122 4.10 -5.77 35.38
CA VAL A 122 5.16 -6.50 36.10
C VAL A 122 5.53 -5.79 37.40
N ILE A 123 5.71 -4.46 37.34
CA ILE A 123 6.01 -3.63 38.52
C ILE A 123 4.86 -3.73 39.52
N ALA A 124 3.61 -3.58 39.09
CA ALA A 124 2.44 -3.69 39.97
C ALA A 124 2.32 -5.09 40.60
N ALA A 125 2.66 -6.15 39.85
CA ALA A 125 2.68 -7.53 40.36
C ALA A 125 3.77 -7.74 41.43
N PHE A 126 4.92 -7.07 41.27
CA PHE A 126 6.01 -7.11 42.23
C PHE A 126 5.63 -6.41 43.56
N TYR A 127 5.06 -5.21 43.50
CA TYR A 127 4.66 -4.47 44.71
C TYR A 127 3.39 -4.98 45.39
N PHE A 128 2.41 -5.51 44.63
CA PHE A 128 1.11 -5.96 45.16
C PHE A 128 0.76 -7.41 44.78
N PRO A 129 1.55 -8.40 45.22
CA PRO A 129 1.39 -9.79 44.78
C PRO A 129 0.04 -10.41 45.18
N LYS A 130 -0.50 -10.03 46.36
CA LYS A 130 -1.81 -10.53 46.83
C LYS A 130 -2.97 -10.15 45.90
N ARG A 131 -2.97 -8.90 45.39
CA ARG A 131 -4.02 -8.40 44.48
C ARG A 131 -3.89 -9.02 43.09
N GLU A 132 -2.68 -9.17 42.56
CA GLU A 132 -2.47 -9.79 41.24
C GLU A 132 -2.83 -11.28 41.27
N LYS A 133 -2.45 -12.02 42.33
CA LYS A 133 -2.84 -13.42 42.49
C LYS A 133 -4.36 -13.61 42.47
N SER A 134 -5.11 -12.75 43.16
CA SER A 134 -6.58 -12.78 43.14
C SER A 134 -7.15 -12.54 41.73
N ARG A 135 -6.60 -11.59 40.98
CA ARG A 135 -7.02 -11.31 39.59
C ARG A 135 -6.72 -12.48 38.66
N VAL A 136 -5.53 -13.07 38.78
CA VAL A 136 -5.13 -14.24 37.99
C VAL A 136 -6.03 -15.43 38.30
N LEU A 137 -6.32 -15.71 39.57
CA LEU A 137 -7.18 -16.81 39.98
C LEU A 137 -8.63 -16.61 39.50
N TYR A 138 -9.14 -15.38 39.59
CA TYR A 138 -10.44 -15.02 39.02
C TYR A 138 -10.47 -15.24 37.50
N PHE A 139 -9.46 -14.76 36.77
CA PHE A 139 -9.39 -14.90 35.32
C PHE A 139 -9.28 -16.38 34.91
N TYR A 140 -8.45 -17.16 35.60
CA TYR A 140 -8.34 -18.59 35.41
C TYR A 140 -9.68 -19.30 35.59
N ASN A 141 -10.36 -19.06 36.71
CA ASN A 141 -11.67 -19.65 36.99
C ASN A 141 -12.73 -19.23 35.95
N LYS A 142 -12.68 -17.96 35.50
CA LYS A 142 -13.56 -17.46 34.45
C LYS A 142 -13.31 -18.17 33.11
N LEU A 143 -12.06 -18.32 32.69
CA LEU A 143 -11.70 -19.04 31.47
C LEU A 143 -12.10 -20.52 31.55
N MET A 144 -11.86 -21.17 32.69
CA MET A 144 -12.27 -22.56 32.91
C MET A 144 -13.79 -22.71 32.79
N ARG A 145 -14.57 -21.84 33.43
CA ARG A 145 -16.04 -21.82 33.28
C ARG A 145 -16.48 -21.56 31.85
N GLN A 146 -15.84 -20.64 31.14
CA GLN A 146 -16.14 -20.37 29.73
C GLN A 146 -15.89 -21.59 28.85
N ARG A 147 -14.78 -22.31 29.05
CA ARG A 147 -14.46 -23.55 28.34
C ARG A 147 -15.46 -24.66 28.64
N GLN A 148 -15.80 -24.87 29.92
CA GLN A 148 -16.82 -25.85 30.32
C GLN A 148 -18.19 -25.53 29.71
N ASN A 149 -18.61 -24.26 29.76
CA ASN A 149 -19.87 -23.81 29.16
C ASN A 149 -19.88 -23.99 27.64
N PHE A 150 -18.74 -23.76 26.96
CA PHE A 150 -18.62 -24.02 25.54
C PHE A 150 -18.79 -25.51 25.23
N VAL A 151 -18.09 -26.40 25.95
CA VAL A 151 -18.21 -27.86 25.79
C VAL A 151 -19.64 -28.31 26.05
N HIS A 152 -20.28 -27.86 27.13
CA HIS A 152 -21.67 -28.20 27.45
C HIS A 152 -22.65 -27.74 26.37
N ARG A 153 -22.45 -26.53 25.83
CA ARG A 153 -23.27 -26.02 24.71
C ARG A 153 -23.09 -26.86 23.45
N GLN A 154 -21.86 -27.26 23.12
CA GLN A 154 -21.60 -28.11 21.97
C GLN A 154 -22.20 -29.50 22.16
N GLN A 155 -22.04 -30.11 23.34
CA GLN A 155 -22.66 -31.41 23.65
C GLN A 155 -24.19 -31.35 23.53
N LYS A 156 -24.83 -30.30 24.03
CA LYS A 156 -26.28 -30.10 23.88
C LYS A 156 -26.70 -29.97 22.42
N ARG A 157 -25.94 -29.23 21.59
CA ARG A 157 -26.20 -29.11 20.15
C ARG A 157 -26.10 -30.46 19.44
N ILE A 158 -25.04 -31.23 19.73
CA ILE A 158 -24.85 -32.56 19.14
C ILE A 158 -25.96 -33.52 19.60
N ALA A 159 -26.34 -33.51 20.89
CA ALA A 159 -27.43 -34.33 21.39
C ALA A 159 -28.79 -33.95 20.78
N GLN A 160 -29.04 -32.65 20.56
CA GLN A 160 -30.24 -32.18 19.84
C GLN A 160 -30.24 -32.62 18.38
N GLN A 161 -29.12 -32.49 17.68
CA GLN A 161 -28.97 -32.99 16.31
C GLN A 161 -29.11 -34.51 16.21
N ALA A 162 -28.62 -35.27 17.20
CA ALA A 162 -28.79 -36.72 17.25
C ALA A 162 -30.24 -37.14 17.52
N ARG A 163 -31.00 -36.34 18.28
CA ARG A 163 -32.44 -36.56 18.52
C ARG A 163 -33.32 -36.15 17.34
N GLN A 164 -32.88 -35.17 16.56
CA GLN A 164 -33.51 -34.82 15.29
C GLN A 164 -33.16 -35.93 14.28
N HIS A 165 -34.05 -36.92 14.14
CA HIS A 165 -33.96 -37.89 13.04
C HIS A 165 -33.77 -37.16 11.71
N PRO A 166 -32.96 -37.69 10.77
CA PRO A 166 -32.76 -37.07 9.47
C PRO A 166 -34.12 -36.80 8.83
N GLY A 167 -34.50 -35.52 8.72
CA GLY A 167 -35.74 -35.13 8.08
C GLY A 167 -35.76 -35.68 6.66
N MET A 168 -36.94 -35.99 6.14
CA MET A 168 -37.14 -36.61 4.82
C MET A 168 -36.36 -35.93 3.66
N GLY A 169 -36.01 -34.64 3.80
CA GLY A 169 -35.15 -33.92 2.86
C GLY A 169 -33.67 -34.37 2.84
N THR A 170 -33.12 -34.83 3.97
CA THR A 170 -31.73 -35.34 4.02
C THR A 170 -31.58 -36.71 3.34
N SER A 171 -32.60 -37.57 3.41
CA SER A 171 -32.57 -38.86 2.70
C SER A 171 -32.70 -38.69 1.19
N LEU A 172 -33.52 -37.74 0.71
CA LEU A 172 -33.63 -37.39 -0.71
C LEU A 172 -32.32 -36.82 -1.26
N VAL A 173 -31.65 -35.98 -0.49
CA VAL A 173 -30.36 -35.37 -0.85
C VAL A 173 -29.23 -36.42 -0.86
N GLU A 174 -29.20 -37.33 0.12
CA GLU A 174 -28.26 -38.46 0.13
C GLU A 174 -28.50 -39.43 -1.04
N TRP A 175 -29.77 -39.72 -1.37
CA TRP A 175 -30.15 -40.54 -2.51
C TRP A 175 -29.73 -39.90 -3.85
N CYS A 176 -29.97 -38.61 -4.03
CA CYS A 176 -29.55 -37.86 -5.22
C CYS A 176 -28.01 -37.82 -5.34
N CYS A 177 -27.30 -37.68 -4.22
CA CYS A 177 -25.83 -37.72 -4.19
C CYS A 177 -25.23 -39.13 -4.41
N GLN A 178 -25.97 -40.20 -4.14
CA GLN A 178 -25.56 -41.55 -4.54
C GLN A 178 -25.67 -41.77 -6.06
N ARG A 179 -26.63 -41.10 -6.72
CA ARG A 179 -26.86 -41.24 -8.17
C ARG A 179 -25.91 -40.40 -9.03
N CYS A 180 -25.36 -39.30 -8.48
CA CYS A 180 -24.51 -38.36 -9.22
C CYS A 180 -23.12 -38.16 -8.57
N PRO A 181 -22.02 -38.66 -9.19
CA PRO A 181 -20.66 -38.55 -8.62
C PRO A 181 -20.14 -37.11 -8.52
N CYS A 182 -20.65 -36.19 -9.35
CA CYS A 182 -20.26 -34.78 -9.37
C CYS A 182 -20.71 -34.03 -8.10
N LEU A 183 -21.91 -34.35 -7.58
CA LEU A 183 -22.47 -33.74 -6.37
C LEU A 183 -21.77 -34.21 -5.08
N ARG A 184 -21.11 -35.38 -5.15
CA ARG A 184 -20.35 -35.97 -4.04
C ARG A 184 -19.17 -35.09 -3.59
N ARG A 185 -18.61 -34.28 -4.50
CA ARG A 185 -17.50 -33.36 -4.20
C ARG A 185 -17.94 -32.10 -3.44
N TRP A 186 -19.20 -31.73 -3.56
CA TRP A 186 -19.80 -30.58 -2.85
C TRP A 186 -20.35 -30.96 -1.48
N MET A 187 -20.63 -32.23 -1.23
CA MET A 187 -21.09 -32.74 0.06
C MET A 187 -19.94 -33.23 0.94
N ARG A 188 -18.92 -32.38 1.14
CA ARG A 188 -17.84 -32.69 2.07
C ARG A 188 -18.41 -32.76 3.49
N ARG A 189 -18.19 -33.89 4.16
CA ARG A 189 -18.70 -34.12 5.52
C ARG A 189 -17.82 -33.35 6.51
N SER A 190 -18.45 -32.65 7.45
CA SER A 190 -17.78 -31.84 8.48
C SER A 190 -17.66 -32.59 9.80
N CYS A 191 -16.70 -32.21 10.64
CA CYS A 191 -16.61 -32.74 12.00
C CYS A 191 -17.86 -32.36 12.82
N VAL A 192 -18.40 -33.33 13.56
CA VAL A 192 -19.62 -33.16 14.39
C VAL A 192 -19.45 -32.12 15.51
N VAL A 193 -18.22 -31.87 15.97
CA VAL A 193 -17.92 -30.97 17.10
C VAL A 193 -17.52 -29.57 16.65
N CYS A 194 -16.62 -29.43 15.67
CA CYS A 194 -16.07 -28.14 15.26
C CYS A 194 -16.63 -27.60 13.94
N GLY A 195 -17.36 -28.42 13.16
CA GLY A 195 -17.91 -28.01 11.86
C GLY A 195 -16.87 -27.73 10.76
N VAL A 196 -15.58 -27.96 11.04
CA VAL A 196 -14.50 -27.72 10.07
C VAL A 196 -14.57 -28.77 8.95
N LEU A 197 -14.38 -28.31 7.71
CA LEU A 197 -14.35 -29.16 6.53
C LEU A 197 -13.10 -30.06 6.52
N GLU A 198 -13.34 -31.30 6.14
CA GLU A 198 -12.46 -32.46 5.95
C GLU A 198 -10.93 -32.22 5.89
N THR A 199 -10.21 -32.98 6.72
CA THR A 199 -8.78 -33.30 6.59
C THR A 199 -8.63 -34.81 6.32
N PRO A 200 -7.60 -35.26 5.57
CA PRO A 200 -7.41 -36.68 5.21
C PRO A 200 -7.12 -37.64 6.39
N ARG A 201 -7.29 -37.21 7.65
CA ARG A 201 -6.95 -37.94 8.87
C ARG A 201 -8.08 -37.91 9.91
N ASP A 202 -9.33 -37.99 9.46
CA ASP A 202 -10.50 -37.98 10.35
C ASP A 202 -10.76 -39.37 10.96
N ARG A 203 -11.11 -39.40 12.25
CA ARG A 203 -11.41 -40.65 12.98
C ARG A 203 -12.91 -40.90 13.03
N LEU A 204 -13.29 -42.14 12.75
CA LEU A 204 -14.66 -42.64 12.90
C LEU A 204 -14.86 -43.18 14.32
N CYS A 205 -16.04 -42.95 14.89
CA CYS A 205 -16.44 -43.59 16.13
C CYS A 205 -16.33 -45.13 15.99
N PRO A 206 -15.68 -45.87 16.92
CA PRO A 206 -15.56 -47.32 16.85
C PRO A 206 -16.91 -48.03 17.00
N VAL A 207 -17.94 -47.33 17.49
CA VAL A 207 -19.28 -47.88 17.63
C VAL A 207 -19.93 -47.97 16.25
N PRO A 208 -20.27 -49.18 15.76
CA PRO A 208 -20.72 -49.41 14.39
C PRO A 208 -22.04 -48.72 14.05
N THR A 209 -22.88 -48.42 15.04
CA THR A 209 -24.17 -47.75 14.88
C THR A 209 -24.09 -46.22 14.91
N CYS A 210 -22.98 -45.65 15.38
CA CYS A 210 -22.88 -44.20 15.64
C CYS A 210 -22.49 -43.41 14.38
N GLY A 211 -21.61 -43.93 13.53
CA GLY A 211 -21.21 -43.29 12.26
C GLY A 211 -20.59 -41.89 12.36
N ALA A 212 -20.43 -41.35 13.58
CA ALA A 212 -19.96 -40.00 13.84
C ALA A 212 -18.46 -39.84 13.48
N ARG A 213 -18.12 -38.67 12.94
CA ARG A 213 -16.77 -38.32 12.50
C ARG A 213 -16.20 -37.16 13.29
N TYR A 214 -14.96 -37.31 13.71
CA TYR A 214 -14.26 -36.34 14.54
C TYR A 214 -12.93 -35.94 13.93
N CYS A 215 -12.59 -34.66 14.11
CA CYS A 215 -11.26 -34.13 13.83
C CYS A 215 -10.25 -34.69 14.86
N ARG A 216 -8.95 -34.77 14.54
CA ARG A 216 -7.92 -35.26 15.49
C ARG A 216 -7.88 -34.50 16.83
N VAL A 217 -8.21 -33.21 16.81
CA VAL A 217 -8.24 -32.34 18.00
C VAL A 217 -9.54 -32.53 18.80
N CYS A 218 -10.58 -33.03 18.15
CA CYS A 218 -11.94 -33.19 18.68
C CYS A 218 -12.22 -34.60 19.20
N TRP A 219 -11.36 -35.57 18.83
CA TRP A 219 -11.38 -36.96 19.28
C TRP A 219 -10.73 -37.08 20.66
#